data_AF-A0ABD2VJR0-F1
#
_entry.id   AF-A0ABD2VJR0-F1
#
_cell.length_a   1.000
_cell.length_b   1.000
_cell.length_c   1.000
_cell.angle_alpha   90.00
_cell.angle_beta   90.00
_cell.angle_gamma   90.00
#
_symmetry.space_group_name_H-M   'P 1'
#
loop_
_entity.id
_entity.type
_entity.pdbx_description
1 polymer ?
#
loop_
_entity_poly.entity_id
_entity_poly.type
_entity_poly.pdbx_seq_one_letter_code
_entity_poly.pdbx_strand_id
1 'polypeptide(L)'
;MAETNSNGGFREPLLRSLDGELEKGKGKNGRPKEPWKGEVVKSIVYAGLDAIVTSFSLISSISAGHLSSVDVLVLGFANLVADGISMGFGDYVSSSTEKDVAAKERTVTEWDVINQHRPQKEELLRHYQQLGMNDTDANTVVNIFAKYRDIMIDEKMAIQKGLLPPDQADKPWKSGLITFTAFIVFGCAPLLAFIVLIP
;
A
#
# COMPACT_ATOMS: atom_id res chain seq x y z
N MET A 1 19.36 29.47 -59.77
CA MET A 1 17.98 29.97 -59.57
C MET A 1 17.13 28.74 -59.27
N ALA A 2 16.95 28.42 -57.97
CA ALA A 2 15.73 28.65 -57.16
C ALA A 2 14.66 27.56 -57.44
N GLU A 3 13.93 26.90 -56.53
CA GLU A 3 13.80 26.87 -55.06
C GLU A 3 12.96 25.60 -54.69
N THR A 4 13.12 25.16 -53.44
CA THR A 4 12.31 24.29 -52.52
C THR A 4 10.91 23.71 -52.86
N ASN A 5 10.62 22.48 -52.36
CA ASN A 5 9.55 22.09 -51.37
C ASN A 5 9.51 20.54 -51.24
N SER A 6 9.83 19.82 -50.14
CA SER A 6 9.22 19.67 -48.79
C SER A 6 7.83 19.01 -48.72
N ASN A 7 7.69 18.12 -47.70
CA ASN A 7 6.52 17.35 -47.21
C ASN A 7 6.16 16.06 -47.96
N GLY A 8 5.89 14.93 -47.31
CA GLY A 8 5.70 14.62 -45.89
C GLY A 8 5.00 13.26 -45.81
N GLY A 9 5.77 12.20 -45.60
CA GLY A 9 5.25 10.83 -45.53
C GLY A 9 5.24 10.32 -44.08
N PHE A 10 4.51 10.98 -43.20
CA PHE A 10 4.34 10.51 -41.82
C PHE A 10 3.38 9.32 -41.83
N ARG A 11 3.86 8.18 -41.32
CA ARG A 11 3.15 6.89 -41.27
C ARG A 11 2.00 6.94 -40.24
N GLU A 12 0.86 7.50 -40.64
CA GLU A 12 -0.42 7.45 -39.90
C GLU A 12 -1.24 6.12 -39.93
N PRO A 13 -0.94 5.05 -40.70
CA PRO A 13 -1.87 3.91 -40.78
C PRO A 13 -1.98 3.05 -39.50
N LEU A 14 -0.91 2.94 -38.72
CA LEU A 14 -0.77 1.92 -37.67
C LEU A 14 -1.49 2.28 -36.36
N LEU A 15 -1.56 3.57 -36.03
CA LEU A 15 -2.32 4.05 -34.86
C LEU A 15 -3.82 3.89 -35.09
N ARG A 16 -4.29 4.17 -36.30
CA ARG A 16 -5.72 4.09 -36.66
C ARG A 16 -6.27 2.66 -36.66
N SER A 17 -5.44 1.66 -36.96
CA SER A 17 -5.83 0.25 -36.87
C SER A 17 -5.90 -0.24 -35.41
N LEU A 18 -5.02 0.25 -34.53
CA LEU A 18 -5.07 -0.06 -33.10
C LEU A 18 -6.26 0.63 -32.43
N ASP A 19 -6.53 1.89 -32.78
CA ASP A 19 -7.69 2.64 -32.27
C ASP A 19 -9.03 1.99 -32.67
N GLY A 20 -9.11 1.46 -33.90
CA GLY A 20 -10.29 0.75 -34.40
C GLY A 20 -10.55 -0.61 -33.74
N GLU A 21 -9.50 -1.31 -33.32
CA GLU A 21 -9.62 -2.55 -32.54
C GLU A 21 -9.97 -2.27 -31.06
N LEU A 22 -9.47 -1.18 -30.48
CA LEU A 22 -9.80 -0.74 -29.12
C LEU A 22 -11.25 -0.25 -28.97
N GLU A 23 -11.84 0.30 -30.03
CA GLU A 23 -13.23 0.80 -30.04
C GLU A 23 -14.29 -0.33 -30.10
N LYS A 24 -13.97 -1.49 -30.70
CA LYS A 24 -14.92 -2.61 -30.85
C LYS A 24 -15.21 -3.38 -29.56
N GLY A 25 -14.44 -3.15 -28.49
CA GLY A 25 -14.59 -3.80 -27.19
C GLY A 25 -15.41 -3.04 -26.14
N LYS A 26 -15.91 -1.82 -26.42
CA LYS A 26 -16.61 -0.98 -25.44
C LYS A 26 -18.07 -1.38 -25.22
N GLY A 27 -18.30 -2.63 -24.84
CA GLY A 27 -19.56 -3.03 -24.19
C GLY A 27 -19.57 -2.53 -22.76
N LYS A 28 -20.46 -1.56 -22.46
CA LYS A 28 -20.86 -1.07 -21.12
C LYS A 28 -19.87 -1.36 -19.98
N ASN A 29 -18.83 -0.56 -19.82
CA ASN A 29 -18.06 -0.53 -18.57
C ASN A 29 -17.52 0.89 -18.37
N GLY A 30 -18.14 1.64 -17.45
CA GLY A 30 -17.51 2.86 -16.94
C GLY A 30 -16.18 2.50 -16.26
N ARG A 31 -15.23 3.44 -16.23
CA ARG A 31 -13.94 3.26 -15.52
C ARG A 31 -14.24 2.70 -14.12
N PRO A 32 -13.75 1.50 -13.75
CA PRO A 32 -13.95 0.97 -12.41
C PRO A 32 -13.39 1.98 -11.41
N LYS A 33 -14.15 2.25 -10.34
CA LYS A 33 -13.72 3.17 -9.29
C LYS A 33 -12.46 2.61 -8.66
N GLU A 34 -11.49 3.48 -8.40
CA GLU A 34 -10.28 3.09 -7.71
C GLU A 34 -10.67 2.55 -6.33
N PRO A 35 -10.19 1.35 -5.96
CA PRO A 35 -10.50 0.78 -4.66
C PRO A 35 -9.94 1.69 -3.57
N TRP A 36 -10.58 1.67 -2.41
CA TRP A 36 -10.06 2.30 -1.21
C TRP A 36 -8.61 1.85 -0.98
N LYS A 37 -7.73 2.73 -0.48
CA LYS A 37 -6.33 2.38 -0.18
C LYS A 37 -6.30 1.07 0.60
N GLY A 38 -5.70 0.03 0.00
CA GLY A 38 -5.78 -1.34 0.53
C GLY A 38 -5.23 -1.48 1.95
N GLU A 39 -4.26 -0.65 2.31
CA GLU A 39 -3.70 -0.55 3.66
C GLU A 39 -4.75 -0.12 4.68
N VAL A 40 -5.55 0.91 4.38
CA VAL A 40 -6.63 1.39 5.26
C VAL A 40 -7.69 0.32 5.50
N VAL A 41 -8.11 -0.36 4.43
CA VAL A 41 -9.10 -1.44 4.52
C VAL A 41 -8.56 -2.60 5.34
N LYS A 42 -7.30 -2.98 5.10
CA LYS A 42 -6.62 -4.04 5.85
C LYS A 42 -6.55 -3.71 7.34
N SER A 43 -6.13 -2.50 7.70
CA SER A 43 -6.03 -2.06 9.10
C SER A 43 -7.39 -2.03 9.79
N ILE A 44 -8.45 -1.55 9.13
CA ILE A 44 -9.81 -1.54 9.68
C ILE A 44 -10.33 -2.96 9.94
N VAL A 45 -10.16 -3.88 8.97
CA VAL A 45 -10.64 -5.26 9.11
C VAL A 45 -9.87 -5.99 10.21
N TYR A 46 -8.56 -5.83 10.25
CA TYR A 46 -7.71 -6.45 11.25
C TYR A 46 -8.03 -5.94 12.66
N ALA A 47 -8.07 -4.62 12.85
CA ALA A 47 -8.43 -4.00 14.13
C ALA A 47 -9.86 -4.33 14.56
N GLY A 48 -10.81 -4.33 13.62
CA GLY A 48 -12.20 -4.63 13.92
C GLY A 48 -12.42 -6.08 14.35
N LEU A 49 -11.79 -7.04 13.66
CA LEU A 49 -11.87 -8.46 14.02
C LEU A 49 -11.26 -8.70 15.40
N ASP A 50 -10.07 -8.14 15.64
CA ASP A 50 -9.37 -8.30 16.91
C ASP A 50 -10.19 -7.70 18.07
N ALA A 51 -10.75 -6.51 17.89
CA ALA A 51 -11.60 -5.86 18.89
C ALA A 51 -12.84 -6.69 19.27
N ILE A 52 -13.50 -7.30 18.27
CA ILE A 52 -14.67 -8.14 18.52
C ILE A 52 -14.29 -9.40 19.30
N VAL A 53 -13.23 -10.09 18.87
CA VAL A 53 -12.79 -11.36 19.48
C VAL A 53 -12.29 -11.14 20.90
N THR A 54 -11.44 -10.13 21.13
CA THR A 54 -10.89 -9.78 22.44
C THR A 54 -12.00 -9.35 23.41
N SER A 55 -12.89 -8.46 22.99
CA SER A 55 -14.00 -7.99 23.83
C SER A 55 -14.99 -9.11 24.15
N PHE A 56 -15.32 -9.97 23.18
CA PHE A 56 -16.18 -11.13 23.42
C PHE A 56 -15.56 -12.12 24.41
N SER A 57 -14.27 -12.45 24.22
CA SER A 57 -13.53 -13.34 25.12
C SER A 57 -13.50 -12.80 26.55
N LEU A 58 -13.23 -11.50 26.70
CA LEU A 58 -13.21 -10.83 28.00
C LEU A 58 -14.58 -10.87 28.69
N ILE A 59 -15.64 -10.48 27.98
CA ILE A 59 -17.00 -10.49 28.51
C ILE A 59 -17.42 -11.91 28.90
N SER A 60 -17.15 -12.90 28.04
CA SER A 60 -17.45 -14.31 28.33
C SER A 60 -16.71 -14.83 29.57
N SER A 61 -15.44 -14.44 29.73
CA SER A 61 -14.62 -14.82 30.89
C SER A 61 -15.16 -14.20 32.19
N ILE A 62 -15.47 -12.91 32.16
CA ILE A 62 -16.01 -12.18 33.32
C ILE A 62 -17.42 -12.69 33.68
N SER A 63 -18.25 -12.98 32.68
CA SER A 63 -19.61 -13.51 32.90
C SER A 63 -19.60 -14.89 33.58
N ALA A 64 -18.57 -15.72 33.33
CA ALA A 64 -18.41 -16.99 34.04
C ALA A 64 -18.03 -16.80 35.52
N GLY A 65 -17.49 -15.63 35.90
CA GLY A 65 -17.09 -15.28 37.26
C GLY A 65 -18.20 -14.72 38.14
N HIS A 66 -19.46 -14.68 37.67
CA HIS A 66 -20.61 -14.12 38.41
C HIS A 66 -20.43 -12.66 38.89
N LEU A 67 -19.70 -11.84 38.12
CA LEU A 67 -19.56 -10.41 38.38
C LEU A 67 -20.83 -9.62 38.04
N SER A 68 -20.99 -8.45 38.66
CA SER A 68 -22.10 -7.54 38.36
C SER A 68 -21.99 -7.00 36.93
N SER A 69 -23.12 -6.77 36.26
CA SER A 69 -23.15 -6.20 34.91
C SER A 69 -22.41 -4.86 34.79
N VAL A 70 -22.40 -4.07 35.88
CA VAL A 70 -21.66 -2.80 35.95
C VAL A 70 -20.16 -3.03 35.93
N ASP A 71 -19.67 -4.03 36.68
CA ASP A 71 -18.25 -4.35 36.74
C ASP A 71 -17.76 -4.86 35.38
N VAL A 72 -18.56 -5.70 34.71
CA VAL A 72 -18.27 -6.19 33.36
C VAL A 72 -18.12 -5.04 32.37
N LEU A 73 -19.01 -4.05 32.45
CA LEU A 73 -18.99 -2.90 31.54
C LEU A 73 -17.77 -2.01 31.78
N VAL A 74 -17.45 -1.72 33.04
CA VAL A 74 -16.29 -0.88 33.39
C VAL A 74 -14.98 -1.58 33.00
N LEU A 75 -14.82 -2.86 33.32
CA LEU A 75 -13.65 -3.66 32.95
C LEU A 75 -13.53 -3.81 31.44
N GLY A 76 -14.64 -4.11 30.75
CA GLY A 76 -14.68 -4.26 29.31
C GLY A 76 -14.33 -2.98 28.57
N PHE A 77 -14.87 -1.83 29.00
CA PHE A 77 -14.56 -0.54 28.39
C PHE A 77 -13.12 -0.10 28.69
N ALA A 78 -12.63 -0.30 29.91
CA ALA A 78 -11.24 0.01 30.26
C ALA A 78 -10.26 -0.81 29.41
N ASN A 79 -10.51 -2.11 29.23
CA ASN A 79 -9.71 -2.97 28.37
C ASN A 79 -9.78 -2.55 26.91
N LEU A 80 -10.98 -2.26 26.40
CA LEU A 80 -11.18 -1.81 25.02
C LEU A 80 -10.37 -0.54 24.70
N VAL A 81 -10.37 0.44 25.61
CA VAL A 81 -9.58 1.67 25.45
C VAL A 81 -8.09 1.38 25.52
N ALA A 82 -7.64 0.55 26.46
CA ALA A 82 -6.23 0.18 26.60
C ALA A 82 -5.70 -0.52 25.35
N ASP A 83 -6.41 -1.53 24.87
CA ASP A 83 -6.06 -2.30 23.66
C ASP A 83 -6.11 -1.42 22.42
N GLY A 84 -7.13 -0.56 22.31
CA GLY A 84 -7.24 0.40 21.22
C GLY A 84 -6.03 1.33 21.16
N ILE A 85 -5.63 1.94 22.29
CA ILE A 85 -4.45 2.81 22.37
C ILE A 85 -3.20 2.03 21.96
N SER A 86 -3.03 0.80 22.46
CA SER A 86 -1.90 -0.07 22.12
C SER A 86 -1.82 -0.32 20.62
N MET A 87 -2.94 -0.70 20.00
CA MET A 87 -3.01 -1.03 18.59
C MET A 87 -2.79 0.20 17.69
N GLY A 88 -3.42 1.33 18.02
CA GLY A 88 -3.25 2.58 17.27
C GLY A 88 -1.84 3.16 17.40
N PHE A 89 -1.24 3.07 18.59
CA PHE A 89 0.16 3.48 18.80
C PHE A 89 1.13 2.52 18.10
N GLY A 90 0.86 1.21 18.13
CA GLY A 90 1.65 0.21 17.42
C GLY A 90 1.67 0.45 15.92
N ASP A 91 0.53 0.76 15.32
CA ASP A 91 0.40 1.08 13.89
C ASP A 91 1.11 2.40 13.53
N TYR A 92 1.01 3.41 14.41
CA TYR A 92 1.79 4.66 14.27
C TYR A 92 3.30 4.41 14.27
N VAL A 93 3.80 3.66 15.26
CA VAL A 93 5.23 3.35 15.38
C VAL A 93 5.70 2.49 14.21
N SER A 94 4.89 1.52 13.78
CA SER A 94 5.18 0.67 12.62
C SER A 94 5.33 1.52 11.36
N SER A 95 4.34 2.37 11.05
CA SER A 95 4.37 3.24 9.88
C SER A 95 5.53 4.26 9.93
N SER A 96 5.87 4.78 11.11
CA SER A 96 7.06 5.63 11.28
C SER A 96 8.35 4.86 11.03
N THR A 97 8.45 3.64 11.53
CA THR A 97 9.64 2.79 11.35
C THR A 97 9.80 2.38 9.89
N GLU A 98 8.72 2.02 9.20
CA GLU A 98 8.73 1.71 7.77
C GLU A 98 9.25 2.88 6.94
N LYS A 99 8.88 4.12 7.29
CA LYS A 99 9.42 5.32 6.63
C LYS A 99 10.91 5.52 6.89
N ASP A 100 11.34 5.36 8.14
CA ASP A 100 12.75 5.52 8.50
C ASP A 100 13.61 4.45 7.82
N VAL A 101 13.12 3.21 7.79
CA VAL A 101 13.74 2.11 7.05
C VAL A 101 13.80 2.45 5.56
N ALA A 102 12.70 2.89 4.95
CA ALA A 102 12.67 3.24 3.53
C ALA A 102 13.65 4.37 3.18
N ALA A 103 13.78 5.39 4.04
CA ALA A 103 14.72 6.49 3.85
C ALA A 103 16.18 6.03 3.95
N LYS A 104 16.49 5.19 4.94
CA LYS A 104 17.83 4.61 5.10
C LYS A 104 18.18 3.72 3.90
N GLU A 105 17.23 2.92 3.47
CA GLU A 105 17.38 1.97 2.38
C GLU A 105 17.57 2.69 1.04
N ARG A 106 16.89 3.82 0.83
CA ARG A 106 17.12 4.72 -0.30
C ARG A 106 18.55 5.25 -0.33
N THR A 107 19.08 5.65 0.82
CA THR A 107 20.46 6.17 0.93
C THR A 107 21.49 5.11 0.57
N VAL A 108 21.25 3.85 0.99
CA VAL A 108 22.09 2.71 0.62
C VAL A 108 22.02 2.45 -0.89
N THR A 109 20.81 2.42 -1.47
CA THR A 109 20.64 2.24 -2.92
C THR A 109 21.27 3.38 -3.72
N GLU A 110 21.18 4.63 -3.26
CA GLU A 110 21.86 5.77 -3.86
C GLU A 110 23.37 5.55 -3.91
N TRP A 111 23.98 5.13 -2.80
CA TRP A 111 25.40 4.81 -2.75
C TRP A 111 25.77 3.67 -3.70
N ASP A 112 24.98 2.60 -3.73
CA ASP A 112 25.21 1.43 -4.59
C ASP A 112 25.12 1.79 -6.08
N VAL A 113 24.15 2.63 -6.47
CA VAL A 113 24.01 3.10 -7.85
C VAL A 113 25.20 3.97 -8.26
N ILE A 114 25.68 4.84 -7.37
CA ILE A 114 26.82 5.73 -7.64
C ILE A 114 28.15 4.96 -7.67
N ASN A 115 28.36 4.02 -6.75
CA ASN A 115 29.65 3.36 -6.58
C ASN A 115 29.77 2.06 -7.41
N GLN A 116 28.65 1.44 -7.79
CA GLN A 116 28.64 0.09 -8.39
C GLN A 116 27.81 0.01 -9.68
N HIS A 117 27.95 0.97 -10.59
CA HIS A 117 27.15 1.06 -11.82
C HIS A 117 27.00 -0.25 -12.64
N ARG A 118 28.06 -1.07 -12.78
CA ARG A 118 28.01 -2.30 -13.59
C ARG A 118 27.09 -3.38 -13.01
N PRO A 119 27.32 -3.88 -11.78
CA PRO A 119 26.44 -4.89 -11.19
C PRO A 119 25.00 -4.42 -11.06
N GLN A 120 24.76 -3.12 -10.77
CA GLN A 120 23.40 -2.60 -10.67
C GLN A 120 22.62 -2.69 -11.99
N LYS A 121 23.27 -2.47 -13.13
CA LYS A 121 22.66 -2.64 -14.47
C LYS A 121 22.38 -4.10 -14.80
N GLU A 122 23.35 -4.98 -14.54
CA GLU A 122 23.20 -6.41 -14.84
C GLU A 122 22.05 -7.04 -14.06
N GLU A 123 21.86 -6.62 -12.81
CA GLU A 123 20.75 -7.08 -11.99
C GLU A 123 19.39 -6.63 -12.54
N LEU A 124 19.27 -5.35 -12.91
CA LEU A 124 18.04 -4.80 -13.48
C LEU A 124 17.71 -5.43 -14.85
N LEU A 125 18.75 -5.71 -15.64
CA LEU A 125 18.64 -6.42 -16.92
C LEU A 125 18.10 -7.85 -16.72
N ARG A 126 18.68 -8.60 -15.78
CA ARG A 126 18.21 -9.96 -15.44
C ARG A 126 16.75 -9.94 -14.97
N HIS A 127 16.34 -8.92 -14.22
CA HIS A 127 14.96 -8.79 -13.79
C HIS A 127 14.00 -8.63 -14.98
N TYR A 128 14.28 -7.71 -15.91
CA TYR A 128 13.42 -7.55 -17.10
C TYR A 128 13.43 -8.77 -18.02
N GLN A 129 14.55 -9.48 -18.12
CA GLN A 129 14.62 -10.76 -18.83
C GLN A 129 13.72 -11.83 -18.16
N GLN A 130 13.70 -11.89 -16.82
CA GLN A 130 12.82 -12.80 -16.08
C GLN A 130 11.32 -12.47 -16.27
N LEU A 131 10.99 -11.19 -16.52
CA LEU A 131 9.65 -10.77 -16.91
C LEU A 131 9.29 -11.13 -18.36
N GLY A 132 10.24 -11.69 -19.12
CA GLY A 132 10.04 -12.12 -20.51
C GLY A 132 10.44 -11.08 -21.56
N MET A 133 11.12 -10.00 -21.17
CA MET A 133 11.61 -8.99 -22.11
C MET A 133 12.78 -9.54 -22.93
N ASN A 134 12.80 -9.25 -24.23
CA ASN A 134 13.91 -9.60 -25.11
C ASN A 134 15.20 -8.86 -24.67
N ASP A 135 16.35 -9.49 -24.85
CA ASP A 135 17.67 -8.97 -24.46
C ASP A 135 17.94 -7.56 -25.00
N THR A 136 17.54 -7.30 -26.25
CA THR A 136 17.71 -5.99 -26.90
C THR A 136 16.90 -4.91 -26.20
N ASP A 137 15.68 -5.24 -25.81
CA ASP A 137 14.71 -4.30 -25.24
C ASP A 137 15.06 -4.04 -23.77
N ALA A 138 15.39 -5.10 -23.01
CA ALA A 138 15.84 -5.01 -21.64
C ALA A 138 17.10 -4.16 -21.52
N ASN A 139 18.07 -4.36 -22.41
CA ASN A 139 19.31 -3.58 -22.43
C ASN A 139 19.05 -2.10 -22.78
N THR A 140 18.11 -1.84 -23.71
CA THR A 140 17.71 -0.47 -24.06
C THR A 140 17.08 0.24 -22.86
N VAL A 141 16.10 -0.39 -22.20
CA VAL A 141 15.40 0.16 -21.03
C VAL A 141 16.37 0.42 -19.88
N VAL A 142 17.20 -0.56 -19.54
CA VAL A 142 18.19 -0.42 -18.45
C VAL A 142 19.21 0.68 -18.74
N ASN A 143 19.64 0.85 -19.99
CA ASN A 143 20.54 1.94 -20.34
C ASN A 143 19.87 3.31 -20.26
N ILE A 144 18.57 3.40 -20.57
CA ILE A 144 17.80 4.63 -20.37
C ILE A 144 17.71 4.94 -18.88
N PHE A 145 17.35 3.97 -18.03
CA PHE A 145 17.31 4.18 -16.58
C PHE A 145 18.68 4.53 -16.00
N ALA A 146 19.75 3.91 -16.49
CA ALA A 146 21.11 4.25 -16.07
C ALA A 146 21.52 5.70 -16.39
N LYS A 147 20.89 6.34 -17.38
CA LYS A 147 21.10 7.75 -17.69
C LYS A 147 20.40 8.67 -16.69
N TYR A 148 19.30 8.22 -16.11
CA TYR A 148 18.49 8.95 -15.15
C TYR A 148 18.58 8.29 -13.78
N ARG A 149 19.62 8.67 -13.02
CA ARG A 149 19.95 8.05 -11.72
C ARG A 149 18.76 7.95 -10.77
N ASP A 150 17.94 9.00 -10.68
CA ASP A 150 16.79 9.03 -9.77
C ASP A 150 15.74 7.98 -10.17
N ILE A 151 15.49 7.80 -11.47
CA ILE A 151 14.59 6.76 -12.00
C ILE A 151 15.17 5.37 -11.70
N MET A 152 16.49 5.17 -11.85
CA MET A 152 17.12 3.90 -11.53
C MET A 152 17.04 3.57 -10.03
N ILE A 153 17.18 4.56 -9.15
CA ILE A 153 17.04 4.37 -7.69
C ILE A 153 15.60 4.01 -7.36
N ASP A 154 14.64 4.80 -7.85
CA ASP A 154 13.22 4.60 -7.57
C ASP A 154 12.74 3.23 -8.11
N GLU A 155 13.17 2.83 -9.30
CA GLU A 155 12.85 1.53 -9.89
C GLU A 155 13.47 0.38 -9.07
N LYS A 156 14.72 0.50 -8.61
CA LYS A 156 15.33 -0.50 -7.74
C LYS A 156 14.62 -0.60 -6.39
N MET A 157 14.24 0.53 -5.80
CA MET A 157 13.46 0.56 -4.56
C MET A 157 12.11 -0.15 -4.73
N ALA A 158 11.42 0.10 -5.85
CA ALA A 158 10.15 -0.52 -6.17
C ALA A 158 10.28 -2.03 -6.46
N ILE A 159 11.17 -2.41 -7.38
CA ILE A 159 11.33 -3.80 -7.84
C ILE A 159 11.90 -4.71 -6.74
N GLN A 160 12.98 -4.29 -6.10
CA GLN A 160 13.77 -5.19 -5.25
C GLN A 160 13.28 -5.21 -3.82
N LYS A 161 12.81 -4.06 -3.33
CA LYS A 161 12.50 -3.85 -1.93
C LYS A 161 11.00 -3.73 -1.68
N GLY A 162 10.20 -3.67 -2.75
CA GLY A 162 8.75 -3.43 -2.67
C GLY A 162 8.42 -2.06 -2.08
N LEU A 163 9.41 -1.16 -2.00
CA LEU A 163 9.28 0.15 -1.41
C LEU A 163 8.91 1.12 -2.52
N LEU A 164 7.64 1.53 -2.55
CA LEU A 164 7.23 2.61 -3.42
C LEU A 164 7.99 3.89 -3.03
N PRO A 165 8.25 4.79 -3.99
CA PRO A 165 8.76 6.13 -3.68
C PRO A 165 7.90 6.69 -2.55
N PRO A 166 8.49 7.21 -1.47
CA PRO A 166 7.74 7.65 -0.31
C PRO A 166 6.75 8.72 -0.76
N ASP A 167 5.47 8.34 -0.89
CA ASP A 167 4.42 9.31 -1.12
C ASP A 167 4.33 10.15 0.15
N GLN A 168 4.71 11.43 0.04
CA GLN A 168 4.74 12.36 1.16
C GLN A 168 3.35 12.55 1.80
N ALA A 169 2.29 12.07 1.14
CA ALA A 169 0.90 12.25 1.57
C ALA A 169 0.47 11.37 2.76
N ASP A 170 1.11 10.22 2.98
CA ASP A 170 0.67 9.28 4.03
C ASP A 170 1.37 9.57 5.35
N LYS A 171 0.68 10.25 6.26
CA LYS A 171 1.22 10.59 7.59
C LYS A 171 1.00 9.43 8.56
N PRO A 172 2.02 8.93 9.29
CA PRO A 172 1.90 7.77 10.19
C PRO A 172 0.77 7.88 11.21
N TRP A 173 0.54 9.09 11.72
CA TRP A 173 -0.50 9.33 12.73
C TRP A 173 -1.92 9.07 12.19
N LYS A 174 -2.13 9.20 10.87
CA LYS A 174 -3.44 8.94 10.26
C LYS A 174 -3.75 7.45 10.30
N SER A 175 -2.79 6.58 9.97
CA SER A 175 -2.95 5.13 10.04
C SER A 175 -3.28 4.70 11.46
N GLY A 176 -2.48 5.13 12.44
CA GLY A 176 -2.73 4.84 13.85
C GLY A 176 -4.10 5.31 14.36
N LEU A 177 -4.55 6.51 13.95
CA LEU A 177 -5.86 7.03 14.34
C LEU A 177 -7.02 6.25 13.70
N ILE A 178 -6.89 5.84 12.44
CA ILE A 178 -7.90 5.02 11.76
C ILE A 178 -8.02 3.66 12.46
N THR A 179 -6.88 3.02 12.73
CA THR A 179 -6.78 1.74 13.44
C THR A 179 -7.41 1.83 14.83
N PHE A 180 -7.06 2.86 15.62
CA PHE A 180 -7.68 3.13 16.93
C PHE A 180 -9.20 3.28 16.83
N THR A 181 -9.67 4.13 15.91
CA THR A 181 -11.10 4.42 15.78
C THR A 181 -11.88 3.18 15.33
N ALA A 182 -11.33 2.40 14.39
CA ALA A 182 -11.92 1.13 13.99
C ALA A 182 -12.01 0.17 15.18
N PHE A 183 -10.92 0.00 15.93
CA PHE A 183 -10.89 -0.88 17.11
C PHE A 183 -11.99 -0.52 18.11
N ILE A 184 -12.10 0.76 18.49
CA ILE A 184 -13.13 1.22 19.42
C ILE A 184 -14.54 0.97 18.88
N VAL A 185 -14.81 1.32 17.62
CA VAL A 185 -16.15 1.18 17.01
C VAL A 185 -16.59 -0.29 16.97
N PHE A 186 -15.72 -1.19 16.53
CA PHE A 186 -16.05 -2.61 16.43
C PHE A 186 -16.08 -3.31 17.80
N GLY A 187 -15.18 -2.95 18.71
CA GLY A 187 -15.15 -3.51 20.07
C GLY A 187 -16.29 -3.02 20.97
N CYS A 188 -16.97 -1.93 20.61
CA CYS A 188 -18.25 -1.57 21.25
C CYS A 188 -19.37 -2.58 20.95
N ALA A 189 -19.31 -3.32 19.84
CA ALA A 189 -20.42 -4.21 19.45
C ALA A 189 -20.65 -5.36 20.47
N PRO A 190 -19.63 -6.09 20.95
CA PRO A 190 -19.82 -7.07 22.03
C PRO A 190 -20.34 -6.47 23.34
N LEU A 191 -19.87 -5.28 23.72
CA LEU A 191 -20.32 -4.58 24.94
C LEU A 191 -21.81 -4.21 24.84
N LEU A 192 -22.24 -3.67 23.69
CA LEU A 192 -23.65 -3.36 23.44
C LEU A 192 -24.51 -4.60 23.42
N ALA A 193 -24.03 -5.70 22.82
CA ALA A 193 -24.74 -6.97 22.82
C ALA A 193 -24.96 -7.50 24.24
N PHE A 194 -23.96 -7.38 25.13
CA PHE A 194 -24.08 -7.77 26.53
C PHE A 194 -25.15 -6.94 27.28
N ILE A 195 -25.16 -5.62 27.08
CA ILE A 195 -26.16 -4.71 27.69
C ILE A 195 -27.59 -5.07 27.25
N VAL A 196 -27.79 -5.44 25.99
CA VAL A 196 -29.12 -5.80 25.47
C VAL A 196 -29.56 -7.19 25.93
N LEU A 197 -28.62 -8.13 26.07
CA LEU A 197 -28.92 -9.53 26.39
C LEU A 197 -29.20 -9.78 27.88
N ILE A 198 -28.61 -8.98 28.77
CA ILE A 198 -28.78 -9.09 30.23
C ILE A 198 -29.56 -7.87 30.73
N PRO A 199 -30.91 -7.95 30.77
CA PRO A 199 -31.74 -6.92 31.39
C PRO A 199 -31.61 -6.91 32.92
#